data_AF-A0A951J5Y2-F1
#
_entry.id   AF-A0A951J5Y2-F1
#
_cell.length_a   1.000
_cell.length_b   1.000
_cell.length_c   1.000
_cell.angle_alpha   90.00
_cell.angle_beta   90.00
_cell.angle_gamma   90.00
#
_symmetry.space_group_name_H-M   'P 1'
#
loop_
_entity.id
_entity.type
_entity.pdbx_description
1 polymer ?
#
loop_
_entity_poly.entity_id
_entity_poly.type
_entity_poly.pdbx_seq_one_letter_code
_entity_poly.pdbx_strand_id
1 'polypeptide(L)'
;MMNPYDPDRPEEMSSWLALHVADYWNHYLEYWELKEDVEDPRHDEAARRLHRKLDAIGGAVRKLLHTLSPDADAVVAIRDFVDVSEAEDPLEAAAEVIRLVHDTPIVRDSIRIALGFEAAEELLPRAESRISDLLTLVAARSISARAAPFLDRATRLYLWGFDPECVIMCRAVLEAALTSRMAGDLDPDDQAPNLDNLLRIAGGRKILDGFERAENRKGWRARKGSPLWRAERLKWAGNEALHQQPEVAGSRSTDIKDAREAVRELAEVLSLLFPPGGHEPKLPRVLS
;
A
#
# COMPACT_ATOMS: atom_id res chain seq x y z
N MET A 1 26.99 17.23 14.20
CA MET A 1 27.95 16.97 13.10
C MET A 1 27.49 15.71 12.42
N MET A 2 27.15 15.76 11.12
CA MET A 2 26.83 14.53 10.38
C MET A 2 28.08 13.66 10.28
N ASN A 3 27.95 12.35 10.52
CA ASN A 3 29.01 11.43 10.16
C ASN A 3 29.18 11.47 8.62
N PRO A 4 30.43 11.48 8.12
CA PRO A 4 30.66 11.24 6.70
C PRO A 4 30.14 9.84 6.34
N TYR A 5 29.56 9.70 5.14
CA TYR A 5 29.12 8.40 4.63
C TYR A 5 30.26 7.37 4.69
N ASP A 6 30.01 6.25 5.36
CA ASP A 6 30.92 5.12 5.46
C ASP A 6 30.31 3.90 4.73
N PRO A 7 30.85 3.47 3.58
CA PRO A 7 30.32 2.32 2.85
C PRO A 7 30.48 0.99 3.59
N ASP A 8 31.39 0.90 4.58
CA ASP A 8 31.58 -0.31 5.39
C ASP A 8 30.58 -0.37 6.57
N ARG A 9 29.93 0.77 6.88
CA ARG A 9 28.92 0.94 7.92
C ARG A 9 27.85 1.92 7.44
N PRO A 10 27.09 1.57 6.38
CA PRO A 10 26.08 2.48 5.86
C PRO A 10 25.06 2.75 6.96
N GLU A 11 24.90 4.02 7.33
CA GLU A 11 23.77 4.44 8.17
C GLU A 11 22.47 4.14 7.41
N GLU A 12 21.50 3.55 8.08
CA GLU A 12 20.18 3.33 7.49
C GLU A 12 19.54 4.70 7.19
N MET A 13 18.96 4.84 5.99
CA MET A 13 18.34 6.10 5.58
C MET A 13 17.16 6.44 6.46
N SER A 14 16.46 5.43 6.99
CA SER A 14 15.44 5.55 8.03
C SER A 14 15.95 6.24 9.29
N SER A 15 17.09 5.79 9.82
CA SER A 15 17.74 6.39 10.99
C SER A 15 18.15 7.84 10.74
N TRP A 16 18.73 8.11 9.56
CA TRP A 16 19.10 9.47 9.16
C TRP A 16 17.87 10.40 9.07
N LEU A 17 16.79 9.94 8.45
CA LEU A 17 15.54 10.70 8.35
C LEU A 17 14.94 10.95 9.74
N ALA A 18 14.90 9.94 10.61
CA ALA A 18 14.38 10.04 11.96
C ALA A 18 15.11 11.13 12.77
N LEU A 19 16.43 11.19 12.66
CA LEU A 19 17.24 12.24 13.30
C LEU A 19 16.89 13.65 12.79
N HIS A 20 16.68 13.83 11.49
CA HIS A 20 16.31 15.12 10.91
C HIS A 20 14.90 15.54 11.30
N VAL A 21 13.96 14.59 11.33
CA VAL A 21 12.59 14.85 11.80
C VAL A 21 12.61 15.21 13.29
N ALA A 22 13.42 14.53 14.10
CA ALA A 22 13.58 14.84 15.52
C ALA A 22 14.20 16.23 15.76
N ASP A 23 15.21 16.63 14.98
CA ASP A 23 15.78 17.98 15.04
C ASP A 23 14.73 19.04 14.66
N TYR A 24 13.99 18.81 13.57
CA TYR A 24 12.92 19.70 13.16
C TYR A 24 11.78 19.78 14.18
N TRP A 25 11.43 18.65 14.82
CA TRP A 25 10.48 18.60 15.94
C TRP A 25 10.94 19.43 17.14
N ASN A 26 12.22 19.37 17.51
CA ASN A 26 12.76 20.19 18.59
C ASN A 26 12.66 21.68 18.28
N HIS A 27 13.02 22.10 17.06
CA HIS A 27 12.86 23.48 16.62
C HIS A 27 11.39 23.92 16.59
N TYR A 28 10.48 23.04 16.16
CA TYR A 28 9.04 23.29 16.21
C TYR A 28 8.55 23.53 17.65
N LEU A 29 8.94 22.65 18.59
CA LEU A 29 8.57 22.76 20.00
C LEU A 29 9.10 24.05 20.64
N GLU A 30 10.32 24.45 20.29
CA GLU A 30 10.93 25.71 20.77
C GLU A 30 10.27 26.93 20.16
N TYR A 31 10.05 26.95 18.84
CA TYR A 31 9.46 28.09 18.14
C TYR A 31 8.04 28.39 18.63
N TRP A 32 7.23 27.37 18.88
CA TRP A 32 5.85 27.50 19.36
C TRP A 32 5.72 27.51 20.89
N GLU A 33 6.83 27.46 21.64
CA GLU A 33 6.87 27.41 23.11
C GLU A 33 6.02 26.28 23.72
N LEU A 34 6.11 25.11 23.09
CA LEU A 34 5.42 23.91 23.54
C LEU A 34 6.21 23.17 24.64
N LYS A 35 7.51 23.50 24.81
CA LYS A 35 8.31 23.03 25.94
C LYS A 35 8.03 23.88 27.19
N GLU A 36 7.98 23.25 28.37
CA GLU A 36 7.69 23.94 29.64
C GLU A 36 8.81 24.88 30.12
N ASP A 37 10.03 24.70 29.62
CA ASP A 37 11.26 25.38 30.05
C ASP A 37 11.67 26.55 29.13
N VAL A 38 10.90 26.85 28.08
CA VAL A 38 11.18 27.93 27.13
C VAL A 38 10.23 29.10 27.37
N GLU A 39 10.77 30.23 27.85
CA GLU A 39 10.03 31.48 28.03
C GLU A 39 10.59 32.58 27.10
N ASP A 40 9.90 32.87 26.00
CA ASP A 40 10.11 34.07 25.18
C ASP A 40 9.21 35.21 25.68
N PRO A 41 9.77 36.39 26.02
CA PRO A 41 8.97 37.53 26.46
C PRO A 41 8.02 38.09 25.39
N ARG A 42 8.14 37.66 24.13
CA ARG A 42 7.27 38.08 23.03
C ARG A 42 5.88 37.44 23.06
N HIS A 43 5.72 36.31 23.73
CA HIS A 43 4.44 35.61 23.84
C HIS A 43 3.91 35.69 25.27
N ASP A 44 2.63 36.03 25.41
CA ASP A 44 1.95 35.96 26.69
C ASP A 44 1.42 34.54 26.97
N GLU A 45 0.97 34.33 28.20
CA GLU A 45 0.42 33.05 28.65
C GLU A 45 -0.84 32.64 27.86
N ALA A 46 -1.60 33.59 27.30
CA ALA A 46 -2.77 33.29 26.49
C ALA A 46 -2.36 32.71 25.12
N ALA A 47 -1.34 33.28 24.49
CA ALA A 47 -0.77 32.78 23.23
C ALA A 47 -0.20 31.37 23.40
N ARG A 48 0.55 31.11 24.48
CA ARG A 48 1.09 29.76 24.77
C ARG A 48 -0.01 28.72 24.94
N ARG A 49 -1.07 29.05 25.69
CA ARG A 49 -2.25 28.17 25.80
C ARG A 49 -2.90 27.91 24.45
N LEU A 50 -3.00 28.92 23.59
CA LEU A 50 -3.54 28.75 22.24
C LEU A 50 -2.66 27.81 21.40
N HIS A 51 -1.34 27.99 21.41
CA HIS A 51 -0.40 27.12 20.68
C HIS A 51 -0.54 25.66 21.11
N ARG A 52 -0.57 25.37 22.42
CA ARG A 52 -0.73 24.00 22.92
C ARG A 52 -2.04 23.36 22.47
N LYS A 53 -3.14 24.13 22.45
CA LYS A 53 -4.42 23.61 21.94
C LYS A 53 -4.37 23.34 20.44
N LEU A 54 -3.76 24.23 19.66
CA LEU A 54 -3.61 24.03 18.22
C LEU A 54 -2.68 22.83 17.90
N ASP A 55 -1.61 22.63 18.66
CA ASP A 55 -0.76 21.44 18.55
C ASP A 55 -1.54 20.15 18.86
N ALA A 56 -2.34 20.14 19.93
CA ALA A 56 -3.21 19.02 20.27
C ALA A 56 -4.22 18.71 19.14
N ILE A 57 -4.78 19.74 18.50
CA ILE A 57 -5.62 19.57 17.30
C ILE A 57 -4.82 18.96 16.15
N GLY A 58 -3.58 19.43 15.90
CA GLY A 58 -2.69 18.83 14.91
C GLY A 58 -2.46 17.34 15.11
N GLY A 59 -2.17 16.94 16.36
CA GLY A 59 -2.04 15.53 16.74
C GLY A 59 -3.31 14.71 16.53
N ALA A 60 -4.48 15.29 16.82
CA ALA A 60 -5.76 14.64 16.57
C ALA A 60 -6.06 14.49 15.07
N VAL A 61 -5.90 15.57 14.28
CA VAL A 61 -6.15 15.58 12.82
C VAL A 61 -5.31 14.52 12.11
N ARG A 62 -4.06 14.32 12.54
CA ARG A 62 -3.19 13.27 12.00
C ARG A 62 -3.85 11.88 12.06
N LYS A 63 -4.45 11.51 13.20
CA LYS A 63 -5.15 10.21 13.34
C LYS A 63 -6.32 10.08 12.36
N LEU A 64 -7.00 11.19 12.08
CA LEU A 64 -8.14 11.23 11.17
C LEU A 64 -7.75 11.08 9.70
N LEU A 65 -6.49 11.32 9.32
CA LEU A 65 -6.06 11.23 7.91
C LEU A 65 -6.24 9.81 7.35
N HIS A 66 -6.17 8.78 8.21
CA HIS A 66 -6.35 7.39 7.79
C HIS A 66 -7.81 6.95 7.77
N THR A 67 -8.68 7.55 8.59
CA THR A 67 -10.09 7.17 8.72
C THR A 67 -11.04 8.07 7.94
N LEU A 68 -10.59 9.28 7.59
CA LEU A 68 -11.39 10.36 7.01
C LEU A 68 -12.66 10.69 7.81
N SER A 69 -12.68 10.34 9.10
CA SER A 69 -13.82 10.53 10.00
C SER A 69 -13.31 10.96 11.37
N PRO A 70 -13.81 12.08 11.93
CA PRO A 70 -13.56 12.42 13.33
C PRO A 70 -13.95 11.25 14.25
N ASP A 71 -13.11 10.98 15.24
CA ASP A 71 -13.35 9.99 16.27
C ASP A 71 -13.49 10.68 17.64
N ALA A 72 -13.67 9.88 18.70
CA ALA A 72 -13.80 10.39 20.05
C ALA A 72 -12.56 11.19 20.51
N ASP A 73 -11.36 10.81 20.07
CA ASP A 73 -10.11 11.49 20.41
C ASP A 73 -10.07 12.91 19.80
N ALA A 74 -10.51 13.06 18.55
CA ALA A 74 -10.64 14.36 17.92
C ALA A 74 -11.67 15.25 18.60
N VAL A 75 -12.82 14.70 18.98
CA VAL A 75 -13.83 15.44 19.76
C VAL A 75 -13.25 15.92 21.09
N VAL A 76 -12.49 15.07 21.80
CA VAL A 76 -11.82 15.46 23.06
C VAL A 76 -10.83 16.60 22.84
N ALA A 77 -9.94 16.49 21.84
CA ALA A 77 -8.95 17.52 21.55
C ALA A 77 -9.58 18.88 21.19
N ILE A 78 -10.74 18.86 20.53
CA ILE A 78 -11.44 20.06 20.06
C ILE A 78 -12.34 20.66 21.14
N ARG A 79 -12.87 19.85 22.06
CA ARG A 79 -13.71 20.31 23.18
C ARG A 79 -12.99 21.32 24.08
N ASP A 80 -11.67 21.26 24.15
CA ASP A 80 -10.87 22.25 24.89
C ASP A 80 -10.67 23.55 24.10
N PHE A 81 -10.91 23.56 22.79
CA PHE A 81 -10.70 24.70 21.90
C PHE A 81 -11.97 25.53 21.70
N VAL A 82 -13.11 24.86 21.56
CA VAL A 82 -14.46 25.45 21.48
C VAL A 82 -15.33 24.74 22.49
N ASP A 83 -16.30 25.41 23.11
CA ASP A 83 -17.28 24.75 23.97
C ASP A 83 -18.25 23.89 23.13
N VAL A 84 -17.73 22.78 22.61
CA VAL A 84 -18.46 21.80 21.78
C VAL A 84 -19.41 20.95 22.63
N SER A 85 -19.35 21.09 23.97
CA SER A 85 -20.21 20.37 24.92
C SER A 85 -21.71 20.58 24.65
N GLU A 86 -22.06 21.75 24.11
CA GLU A 86 -23.44 22.18 23.89
C GLU A 86 -23.90 21.96 22.44
N ALA A 87 -23.03 21.47 21.55
CA ALA A 87 -23.40 21.21 20.16
C ALA A 87 -24.36 20.01 20.07
N GLU A 88 -25.41 20.14 19.26
CA GLU A 88 -26.33 19.04 18.97
C GLU A 88 -25.62 17.86 18.30
N ASP A 89 -24.56 18.14 17.52
CA ASP A 89 -23.67 17.15 16.91
C ASP A 89 -22.20 17.49 17.17
N PRO A 90 -21.56 16.84 18.16
CA PRO A 90 -20.15 17.06 18.48
C PRO A 90 -19.17 16.69 17.36
N LEU A 91 -19.53 15.77 16.46
CA LEU A 91 -18.67 15.35 15.37
C LEU A 91 -18.67 16.37 14.24
N GLU A 92 -19.83 16.91 13.88
CA GLU A 92 -19.91 17.99 12.88
C GLU A 92 -19.23 19.27 13.41
N ALA A 93 -19.44 19.61 14.68
CA ALA A 93 -18.75 20.73 15.30
C ALA A 93 -17.22 20.54 15.32
N ALA A 94 -16.74 19.31 15.59
CA ALA A 94 -15.33 18.98 15.48
C ALA A 94 -14.81 19.16 14.04
N ALA A 95 -15.54 18.65 13.04
CA ALA A 95 -15.18 18.83 11.63
C ALA A 95 -15.13 20.31 11.22
N GLU A 96 -16.06 21.14 11.68
CA GLU A 96 -16.04 22.59 11.46
C GLU A 96 -14.79 23.25 12.03
N VAL A 97 -14.42 22.95 13.28
CA VAL A 97 -13.20 23.49 13.89
C VAL A 97 -11.97 23.07 13.10
N ILE A 98 -11.85 21.79 12.72
CA ILE A 98 -10.72 21.30 11.92
C ILE A 98 -10.64 22.06 10.59
N ARG A 99 -11.76 22.25 9.88
CA ARG A 99 -11.81 23.03 8.64
C ARG A 99 -11.29 24.46 8.83
N LEU A 100 -11.58 25.08 9.97
CA LEU A 100 -11.14 26.44 10.27
C LEU A 100 -9.65 26.53 10.62
N VAL A 101 -9.08 25.52 11.28
CA VAL A 101 -7.71 25.61 11.84
C VAL A 101 -6.65 24.79 11.10
N HIS A 102 -7.02 23.89 10.18
CA HIS A 102 -6.06 22.98 9.52
C HIS A 102 -4.93 23.69 8.76
N ASP A 103 -5.21 24.87 8.19
CA ASP A 103 -4.24 25.68 7.44
C ASP A 103 -3.36 26.56 8.34
N THR A 104 -3.61 26.59 9.65
CA THR A 104 -2.75 27.33 10.58
C THR A 104 -1.35 26.71 10.59
N PRO A 105 -0.26 27.52 10.62
CA PRO A 105 1.09 26.99 10.52
C PRO A 105 1.41 25.90 11.55
N ILE A 106 1.02 26.11 12.81
CA ILE A 106 1.28 25.14 13.89
C ILE A 106 0.57 23.78 13.66
N VAL A 107 -0.70 23.77 13.27
CA VAL A 107 -1.46 22.52 12.98
C VAL A 107 -0.86 21.80 11.80
N ARG A 108 -0.61 22.53 10.71
CA ARG A 108 -0.04 21.99 9.48
C ARG A 108 1.35 21.41 9.70
N ASP A 109 2.20 22.11 10.45
CA ASP A 109 3.57 21.69 10.70
C ASP A 109 3.60 20.50 11.68
N SER A 110 2.72 20.46 12.69
CA SER A 110 2.50 19.28 13.55
C SER A 110 2.15 18.03 12.75
N ILE A 111 1.18 18.13 11.82
CA ILE A 111 0.79 17.03 10.92
C ILE A 111 1.98 16.56 10.07
N ARG A 112 2.72 17.50 9.46
CA ARG A 112 3.87 17.19 8.60
C ARG A 112 4.99 16.49 9.38
N ILE A 113 5.29 16.95 10.58
CA ILE A 113 6.30 16.34 11.45
C ILE A 113 5.89 14.92 11.81
N ALA A 114 4.63 14.71 12.19
CA ALA A 114 4.11 13.41 12.52
C ALA A 114 4.19 12.42 11.33
N LEU A 115 3.85 12.87 10.12
CA LEU A 115 4.06 12.10 8.90
C LEU A 115 5.55 11.81 8.62
N GLY A 116 6.42 12.75 8.96
CA GLY A 116 7.87 12.56 8.90
C GLY A 116 8.34 11.41 9.80
N PHE A 117 7.84 11.35 11.04
CA PHE A 117 8.16 10.25 11.96
C PHE A 117 7.62 8.92 11.45
N GLU A 118 6.37 8.87 10.99
CA GLU A 118 5.79 7.65 10.40
C GLU A 118 6.59 7.14 9.20
N ALA A 119 7.02 8.06 8.32
CA ALA A 119 7.87 7.71 7.19
C ALA A 119 9.22 7.15 7.64
N ALA A 120 9.84 7.75 8.66
CA ALA A 120 11.17 7.38 9.15
C ALA A 120 11.17 6.09 9.98
N GLU A 121 10.15 5.88 10.81
CA GLU A 121 10.10 4.80 11.81
C GLU A 121 9.35 3.57 11.30
N GLU A 122 8.40 3.74 10.37
CA GLU A 122 7.58 2.63 9.89
C GLU A 122 7.82 2.32 8.40
N LEU A 123 7.66 3.30 7.51
CA LEU A 123 7.65 3.05 6.07
C LEU A 123 9.03 2.73 5.53
N LEU A 124 10.03 3.56 5.83
CA LEU A 124 11.37 3.45 5.26
C LEU A 124 12.13 2.20 5.75
N PRO A 125 12.12 1.83 7.05
CA PRO A 125 12.74 0.58 7.51
C PRO A 125 12.16 -0.66 6.83
N ARG A 126 10.83 -0.69 6.66
CA ARG A 126 10.16 -1.78 5.93
C ARG A 126 10.61 -1.82 4.48
N ALA A 127 10.66 -0.68 3.80
CA ALA A 127 11.15 -0.60 2.43
C ALA A 127 12.60 -1.07 2.29
N GLU A 128 13.49 -0.61 3.17
CA GLU A 128 14.91 -1.01 3.21
C GLU A 128 15.05 -2.54 3.31
N SER A 129 14.29 -3.18 4.21
CA SER A 129 14.31 -4.64 4.36
C SER A 129 13.80 -5.38 3.11
N ARG A 130 12.82 -4.82 2.40
CA ARG A 130 12.15 -5.44 1.24
C ARG A 130 12.90 -5.25 -0.07
N ILE A 131 13.81 -4.28 -0.16
CA ILE A 131 14.66 -4.07 -1.35
C ILE A 131 15.43 -5.36 -1.68
N SER A 132 16.02 -6.02 -0.69
CA SER A 132 16.78 -7.26 -0.88
C SER A 132 15.92 -8.40 -1.46
N ASP A 133 14.65 -8.48 -1.04
CA ASP A 133 13.70 -9.45 -1.57
C ASP A 133 13.39 -9.18 -3.05
N LEU A 134 13.18 -7.91 -3.43
CA LEU A 134 12.97 -7.51 -4.81
C LEU A 134 14.22 -7.71 -5.68
N LEU A 135 15.41 -7.38 -5.17
CA LEU A 135 16.67 -7.61 -5.88
C LEU A 135 16.88 -9.09 -6.18
N THR A 136 16.50 -9.98 -5.26
CA THR A 136 16.54 -11.43 -5.50
C THR A 136 15.61 -11.84 -6.64
N LEU A 137 14.42 -11.22 -6.74
CA LEU A 137 13.49 -11.48 -7.84
C LEU A 137 14.03 -10.97 -9.19
N VAL A 138 14.65 -9.79 -9.20
CA VAL A 138 15.31 -9.22 -10.38
C VAL A 138 16.47 -10.11 -10.84
N ALA A 139 17.34 -10.52 -9.93
CA ALA A 139 18.49 -11.37 -10.24
C ALA A 139 18.08 -12.75 -10.78
N ALA A 140 16.98 -13.31 -10.27
CA ALA A 140 16.52 -14.63 -10.67
C ALA A 140 15.78 -14.65 -12.03
N ARG A 141 15.38 -13.51 -12.58
CA ARG A 141 14.39 -13.46 -13.68
C ARG A 141 14.62 -12.33 -14.66
N SER A 142 14.55 -12.66 -15.94
CA SER A 142 14.35 -11.66 -17.00
C SER A 142 12.86 -11.46 -17.27
N ILE A 143 12.35 -10.31 -16.87
CA ILE A 143 11.01 -9.84 -17.22
C ILE A 143 11.11 -9.06 -18.53
N SER A 144 10.20 -9.30 -19.47
CA SER A 144 10.17 -8.54 -20.71
C SER A 144 9.77 -7.08 -20.47
N ALA A 145 10.19 -6.17 -21.36
CA ALA A 145 9.81 -4.76 -21.29
C ALA A 145 8.28 -4.55 -21.29
N ARG A 146 7.51 -5.48 -21.87
CA ARG A 146 6.04 -5.47 -21.85
C ARG A 146 5.46 -5.88 -20.49
N ALA A 147 6.10 -6.81 -19.78
CA ALA A 147 5.67 -7.26 -18.46
C ALA A 147 6.09 -6.33 -17.32
N ALA A 148 7.19 -5.59 -17.46
CA ALA A 148 7.70 -4.72 -16.39
C ALA A 148 6.68 -3.68 -15.88
N PRO A 149 5.92 -2.96 -16.74
CA PRO A 149 4.91 -2.00 -16.28
C PRO A 149 3.76 -2.63 -15.48
N PHE A 150 3.43 -3.90 -15.74
CA PHE A 150 2.44 -4.64 -14.98
C PHE A 150 2.92 -4.87 -13.54
N LEU A 151 4.19 -5.24 -13.38
CA LEU A 151 4.76 -5.57 -12.07
C LEU A 151 5.05 -4.32 -11.21
N ASP A 152 5.43 -3.20 -11.83
CA ASP A 152 5.83 -1.95 -11.15
C ASP A 152 4.85 -1.53 -10.04
N ARG A 153 3.54 -1.53 -10.32
CA ARG A 153 2.51 -1.12 -9.35
C ARG A 153 2.47 -2.02 -8.12
N ALA A 154 2.47 -3.34 -8.32
CA ALA A 154 2.47 -4.31 -7.22
C ALA A 154 3.76 -4.23 -6.40
N THR A 155 4.92 -4.09 -7.06
CA THR A 155 6.20 -3.97 -6.37
C THR A 155 6.34 -2.68 -5.58
N ARG A 156 5.74 -1.57 -6.02
CA ARG A 156 5.71 -0.32 -5.22
C ARG A 156 4.89 -0.48 -3.95
N LEU A 157 3.71 -1.09 -4.04
CA LEU A 157 2.87 -1.36 -2.86
C LEU A 157 3.60 -2.30 -1.88
N TYR A 158 4.22 -3.36 -2.41
CA TYR A 158 5.07 -4.22 -1.60
C TYR A 158 6.24 -3.46 -0.99
N LEU A 159 6.98 -2.65 -1.74
CA LEU A 159 8.12 -1.92 -1.21
C LEU A 159 7.72 -1.05 -0.02
N TRP A 160 6.59 -0.36 -0.11
CA TRP A 160 6.13 0.57 0.93
C TRP A 160 5.30 -0.05 2.06
N GLY A 161 5.14 -1.37 2.11
CA GLY A 161 4.45 -2.01 3.24
C GLY A 161 2.93 -2.13 3.12
N PHE A 162 2.34 -1.83 1.96
CA PHE A 162 0.89 -1.92 1.72
C PHE A 162 0.52 -3.36 1.32
N ASP A 163 0.58 -4.28 2.28
CA ASP A 163 0.52 -5.73 2.02
C ASP A 163 -0.84 -6.20 1.46
N PRO A 164 -1.99 -5.87 2.07
CA PRO A 164 -3.29 -6.23 1.51
C PRO A 164 -3.49 -5.65 0.10
N GLU A 165 -3.21 -4.36 -0.08
CA GLU A 165 -3.34 -3.66 -1.35
C GLU A 165 -2.41 -4.26 -2.41
N CYS A 166 -1.20 -4.67 -2.02
CA CYS A 166 -0.28 -5.35 -2.90
C CYS A 166 -0.85 -6.68 -3.42
N VAL A 167 -1.42 -7.50 -2.54
CA VAL A 167 -2.03 -8.79 -2.93
C VAL A 167 -3.23 -8.56 -3.86
N ILE A 168 -4.07 -7.56 -3.55
CA ILE A 168 -5.20 -7.15 -4.39
C ILE A 168 -4.71 -6.67 -5.77
N MET A 169 -3.67 -5.83 -5.78
CA MET A 169 -3.06 -5.33 -7.01
C MET A 169 -2.48 -6.48 -7.83
N CYS A 170 -1.86 -7.48 -7.22
CA CYS A 170 -1.33 -8.64 -7.94
C CYS A 170 -2.43 -9.39 -8.71
N ARG A 171 -3.61 -9.55 -8.12
CA ARG A 171 -4.79 -10.12 -8.79
C ARG A 171 -5.24 -9.24 -9.96
N ALA A 172 -5.36 -7.93 -9.76
CA ALA A 172 -5.80 -7.00 -10.81
C ALA A 172 -4.79 -6.95 -11.99
N VAL A 173 -3.50 -6.97 -11.69
CA VAL A 173 -2.42 -7.03 -12.67
C VAL A 173 -2.47 -8.33 -13.48
N LEU A 174 -2.72 -9.48 -12.84
CA LEU A 174 -2.90 -10.75 -13.52
C LEU A 174 -4.07 -10.71 -14.51
N GLU A 175 -5.20 -10.14 -14.11
CA GLU A 175 -6.39 -9.95 -14.95
C GLU A 175 -6.08 -9.07 -16.18
N ALA A 176 -5.43 -7.93 -15.95
CA ALA A 176 -5.03 -7.02 -17.03
C ALA A 176 -4.00 -7.65 -17.99
N ALA A 177 -3.02 -8.39 -17.45
CA ALA A 177 -2.00 -9.09 -18.23
C ALA A 177 -2.61 -10.18 -19.12
N LEU A 178 -3.51 -11.00 -18.59
CA LEU A 178 -4.24 -12.03 -19.34
C LEU A 178 -5.11 -11.41 -20.43
N THR A 179 -5.84 -10.34 -20.11
CA THR A 179 -6.65 -9.60 -21.09
C THR A 179 -5.79 -9.06 -22.23
N SER A 180 -4.66 -8.42 -21.90
CA SER A 180 -3.71 -7.91 -22.92
C SER A 180 -3.12 -9.04 -23.77
N ARG A 181 -2.80 -10.19 -23.17
CA ARG A 181 -2.19 -11.33 -23.87
C ARG A 181 -3.17 -12.01 -24.84
N MET A 182 -4.47 -11.94 -24.55
CA MET A 182 -5.55 -12.58 -25.32
C MET A 182 -6.39 -11.56 -26.11
N ALA A 183 -5.97 -10.30 -26.23
CA ALA A 183 -6.78 -9.24 -26.84
C ALA A 183 -7.26 -9.55 -28.27
N GLY A 184 -6.51 -10.34 -29.05
CA GLY A 184 -6.92 -10.75 -30.40
C GLY A 184 -7.90 -11.93 -30.45
N ASP A 185 -8.23 -12.52 -29.29
CA ASP A 185 -9.06 -13.71 -29.14
C ASP A 185 -10.37 -13.45 -28.40
N LEU A 186 -10.52 -12.26 -27.83
CA LEU A 186 -11.73 -11.84 -27.15
C LEU A 186 -12.61 -11.10 -28.15
N ASP A 187 -13.88 -11.47 -28.20
CA ASP A 187 -14.86 -10.73 -28.99
C ASP A 187 -15.06 -9.35 -28.35
N PRO A 188 -14.85 -8.23 -29.07
CA PRO A 188 -15.05 -6.90 -28.53
C PRO A 188 -16.52 -6.59 -28.18
N ASP A 189 -17.47 -7.32 -28.76
CA ASP A 189 -18.92 -7.15 -28.50
C ASP A 189 -19.40 -7.96 -27.28
N ASP A 190 -18.59 -8.91 -26.79
CA ASP A 190 -18.88 -9.68 -25.59
C ASP A 190 -18.57 -8.89 -24.31
N GLN A 191 -19.30 -9.19 -23.24
CA GLN A 191 -18.97 -8.70 -21.91
C GLN A 191 -17.54 -9.13 -21.53
N ALA A 192 -16.73 -8.17 -21.06
CA ALA A 192 -15.37 -8.43 -20.63
C ALA A 192 -15.30 -9.65 -19.68
N PRO A 193 -14.53 -10.69 -20.02
CA PRO A 193 -14.50 -11.91 -19.23
C PRO A 193 -13.87 -11.63 -17.87
N ASN A 194 -14.49 -12.12 -16.80
CA ASN A 194 -13.89 -12.09 -15.46
C ASN A 194 -12.62 -12.95 -15.39
N LEU A 195 -11.82 -12.73 -14.35
CA LEU A 195 -10.56 -13.47 -14.12
C LEU A 195 -10.71 -15.02 -14.11
N ASP A 196 -11.83 -15.59 -13.63
CA ASP A 196 -12.01 -17.06 -13.67
C ASP A 196 -12.14 -17.58 -15.11
N ASN A 197 -12.88 -16.87 -15.96
CA ASN A 197 -13.00 -17.15 -17.38
C ASN A 197 -11.66 -16.95 -18.12
N LEU A 198 -10.94 -15.86 -17.83
CA LEU A 198 -9.62 -15.61 -18.40
C LEU A 198 -8.64 -16.76 -18.10
N LEU A 199 -8.61 -17.25 -16.85
CA LEU A 199 -7.77 -18.38 -16.45
C LEU A 199 -8.18 -19.68 -17.15
N ARG A 200 -9.49 -19.95 -17.26
CA ARG A 200 -9.99 -21.12 -17.99
C ARG A 200 -9.55 -21.10 -19.46
N ILE A 201 -9.67 -19.95 -20.13
CA ILE A 201 -9.26 -19.77 -21.53
C ILE A 201 -7.74 -19.94 -21.65
N ALA A 202 -6.96 -19.29 -20.79
CA ALA A 202 -5.50 -19.38 -20.78
C ALA A 202 -5.03 -20.82 -20.58
N GLY A 203 -5.65 -21.57 -19.68
CA GLY A 203 -5.37 -22.99 -19.47
C GLY A 203 -5.76 -23.86 -20.66
N GLY A 204 -6.99 -23.70 -21.18
CA GLY A 204 -7.50 -24.48 -22.31
C GLY A 204 -6.68 -24.28 -23.59
N ARG A 205 -6.11 -23.09 -23.78
CA ARG A 205 -5.23 -22.75 -24.92
C ARG A 205 -3.75 -23.02 -24.67
N LYS A 206 -3.39 -23.58 -23.51
CA LYS A 206 -1.99 -23.82 -23.09
C LYS A 206 -1.11 -22.56 -23.09
N ILE A 207 -1.72 -21.41 -22.80
CA ILE A 207 -0.97 -20.17 -22.48
C ILE A 207 -0.33 -20.34 -21.10
N LEU A 208 -1.10 -20.91 -20.17
CA LEU A 208 -0.63 -21.33 -18.85
C LEU A 208 -0.84 -22.84 -18.72
N ASP A 209 0.26 -23.56 -18.49
CA ASP A 209 0.21 -25.01 -18.32
C ASP A 209 -0.51 -25.44 -17.03
N GLY A 210 -0.98 -26.67 -17.03
CA GLY A 210 -1.60 -27.32 -15.87
C GLY A 210 -3.12 -27.32 -15.86
N PHE A 211 -3.77 -27.07 -16.99
CA PHE A 211 -5.21 -27.24 -17.13
C PHE A 211 -5.62 -28.72 -17.05
N GLU A 212 -6.56 -29.03 -16.17
CA GLU A 212 -7.18 -30.36 -16.05
C GLU A 212 -8.71 -30.23 -16.13
N ARG A 213 -9.35 -31.07 -16.95
CA ARG A 213 -10.81 -31.23 -16.88
C ARG A 213 -11.17 -31.86 -15.53
N ALA A 214 -12.23 -31.35 -14.91
CA ALA A 214 -12.67 -31.83 -13.61
C ALA A 214 -14.20 -31.93 -13.58
N GLU A 215 -14.72 -32.88 -12.80
CA GLU A 215 -16.16 -33.09 -12.60
C GLU A 215 -16.77 -32.11 -11.57
N ASN A 216 -16.08 -31.01 -11.27
CA ASN A 216 -16.57 -30.00 -10.35
C ASN A 216 -17.53 -29.02 -11.04
N ARG A 217 -18.17 -28.14 -10.27
CA ARG A 217 -19.08 -27.10 -10.81
C ARG A 217 -18.44 -26.20 -11.87
N LYS A 218 -17.11 -26.01 -11.83
CA LYS A 218 -16.38 -25.19 -12.81
C LYS A 218 -16.07 -25.96 -14.10
N GLY A 219 -16.10 -27.29 -14.10
CA GLY A 219 -15.69 -28.15 -15.21
C GLY A 219 -14.17 -28.25 -15.42
N TRP A 220 -13.37 -27.59 -14.57
CA TRP A 220 -11.91 -27.57 -14.67
C TRP A 220 -11.25 -27.35 -13.30
N ARG A 221 -9.96 -27.68 -13.23
CA ARG A 221 -9.08 -27.34 -12.10
C ARG A 221 -7.65 -27.09 -12.60
N ALA A 222 -6.87 -26.36 -11.83
CA ALA A 222 -5.45 -26.22 -12.09
C ALA A 222 -4.63 -27.29 -11.34
N ARG A 223 -3.66 -27.92 -12.03
CA ARG A 223 -2.75 -28.91 -11.45
C ARG A 223 -1.83 -28.23 -10.43
N LYS A 224 -1.78 -28.75 -9.19
CA LYS A 224 -0.96 -28.18 -8.11
C LYS A 224 0.50 -27.97 -8.57
N GLY A 225 1.03 -26.78 -8.30
CA GLY A 225 2.39 -26.37 -8.67
C GLY A 225 2.57 -25.92 -10.13
N SER A 226 1.55 -25.99 -10.97
CA SER A 226 1.59 -25.49 -12.34
C SER A 226 1.46 -23.96 -12.43
N PRO A 227 1.87 -23.32 -13.54
CA PRO A 227 1.62 -21.89 -13.76
C PRO A 227 0.16 -21.47 -13.61
N LEU A 228 -0.78 -22.28 -14.12
CA LEU A 228 -2.21 -22.00 -13.96
C LEU A 228 -2.64 -22.06 -12.49
N TRP A 229 -2.06 -22.97 -11.71
CA TRP A 229 -2.33 -23.07 -10.27
C TRP A 229 -1.81 -21.85 -9.50
N ARG A 230 -0.65 -21.33 -9.86
CA ARG A 230 -0.11 -20.08 -9.30
C ARG A 230 -1.02 -18.89 -9.56
N ALA A 231 -1.49 -18.77 -10.80
CA ALA A 231 -2.45 -17.75 -11.19
C ALA A 231 -3.80 -17.90 -10.45
N GLU A 232 -4.25 -19.14 -10.21
CA GLU A 232 -5.44 -19.40 -9.39
C GLU A 232 -5.24 -19.02 -7.91
N ARG A 233 -4.07 -19.29 -7.32
CA ARG A 233 -3.73 -18.84 -5.97
C ARG A 233 -3.75 -17.33 -5.84
N LEU A 234 -3.20 -16.60 -6.81
CA LEU A 234 -3.24 -15.12 -6.85
C LEU A 234 -4.67 -14.60 -6.87
N LYS A 235 -5.54 -15.21 -7.68
CA LYS A 235 -6.98 -14.87 -7.71
C LYS A 235 -7.61 -15.07 -6.34
N TRP A 236 -7.37 -16.22 -5.69
CA TRP A 236 -7.95 -16.52 -4.38
C TRP A 236 -7.44 -15.57 -3.30
N ALA A 237 -6.12 -15.38 -3.20
CA ALA A 237 -5.52 -14.48 -2.24
C ALA A 237 -6.01 -13.03 -2.40
N GLY A 238 -6.12 -12.55 -3.64
CA GLY A 238 -6.68 -11.21 -3.90
C GLY A 238 -8.15 -11.09 -3.54
N ASN A 239 -8.97 -12.11 -3.83
CA ASN A 239 -10.37 -12.13 -3.40
C ASN A 239 -10.49 -12.20 -1.87
N GLU A 240 -9.63 -12.98 -1.23
CA GLU A 240 -9.58 -13.10 0.23
C GLU A 240 -9.18 -11.76 0.87
N ALA A 241 -8.12 -11.12 0.40
CA ALA A 241 -7.71 -9.79 0.86
C ALA A 241 -8.77 -8.70 0.63
N LEU A 242 -9.59 -8.81 -0.43
CA LEU A 242 -10.71 -7.90 -0.68
C LEU A 242 -11.89 -8.10 0.27
N HIS A 243 -12.09 -9.32 0.76
CA HIS A 243 -13.32 -9.71 1.48
C HIS A 243 -13.10 -10.01 2.97
N GLN A 244 -11.89 -10.37 3.39
CA GLN A 244 -11.53 -10.45 4.79
C GLN A 244 -11.46 -9.04 5.36
N GLN A 245 -12.09 -8.84 6.52
CA GLN A 245 -11.85 -7.64 7.31
C GLN A 245 -10.34 -7.52 7.56
N PRO A 246 -9.75 -6.31 7.48
CA PRO A 246 -8.29 -6.09 7.56
C PRO A 246 -7.60 -6.70 8.78
N GLU A 247 -8.35 -7.16 9.78
CA GLU A 247 -7.85 -7.71 11.04
C GLU A 247 -7.76 -9.25 11.11
N VAL A 248 -8.36 -9.99 10.16
CA VAL A 248 -8.51 -11.46 10.28
C VAL A 248 -7.73 -12.19 9.18
N ALA A 249 -6.40 -12.15 9.26
CA ALA A 249 -5.52 -12.96 8.42
C ALA A 249 -5.20 -14.29 9.10
N GLY A 250 -5.67 -15.41 8.54
CA GLY A 250 -5.15 -16.75 8.81
C GLY A 250 -6.21 -17.78 9.17
N SER A 251 -6.71 -18.56 8.19
CA SER A 251 -7.20 -19.92 8.50
C SER A 251 -7.37 -20.88 7.30
N ARG A 252 -6.68 -20.73 6.15
CA ARG A 252 -6.66 -21.79 5.12
C ARG A 252 -5.24 -22.05 4.58
N SER A 253 -4.89 -23.34 4.49
CA SER A 253 -3.49 -23.82 4.41
C SER A 253 -3.00 -24.11 2.98
N THR A 254 -3.51 -23.38 1.98
CA THR A 254 -3.04 -23.46 0.58
C THR A 254 -2.66 -22.12 -0.02
N ASP A 255 -2.76 -21.07 0.77
CA ASP A 255 -2.88 -19.71 0.27
C ASP A 255 -1.52 -19.03 0.18
N ILE A 256 -1.48 -17.94 -0.59
CA ILE A 256 -0.30 -17.05 -0.64
C ILE A 256 -0.15 -16.46 0.75
N LYS A 257 1.00 -16.71 1.39
CA LYS A 257 1.18 -16.43 2.82
C LYS A 257 1.26 -14.94 3.11
N ASP A 258 1.83 -14.18 2.18
CA ASP A 258 2.15 -12.77 2.33
C ASP A 258 2.26 -12.07 0.97
N ALA A 259 2.41 -10.75 1.00
CA ALA A 259 2.57 -9.92 -0.19
C ALA A 259 3.85 -10.26 -0.99
N ARG A 260 4.92 -10.71 -0.32
CA ARG A 260 6.16 -11.13 -0.98
C ARG A 260 5.91 -12.33 -1.88
N GLU A 261 5.22 -13.35 -1.37
CA GLU A 261 4.86 -14.52 -2.14
C GLU A 261 3.91 -14.15 -3.29
N ALA A 262 2.97 -13.23 -3.09
CA ALA A 262 2.12 -12.72 -4.17
C ALA A 262 2.92 -12.11 -5.33
N VAL A 263 3.85 -11.20 -5.02
CA VAL A 263 4.72 -10.56 -6.02
C VAL A 263 5.58 -11.59 -6.74
N ARG A 264 6.13 -12.58 -6.01
CA ARG A 264 6.93 -13.66 -6.60
C ARG A 264 6.13 -14.51 -7.59
N GLU A 265 4.94 -14.95 -7.19
CA GLU A 265 4.05 -15.77 -8.02
C GLU A 265 3.54 -14.97 -9.22
N LEU A 266 3.27 -13.67 -9.06
CA LEU A 266 2.90 -12.79 -10.16
C LEU A 266 4.04 -12.64 -11.18
N ALA A 267 5.26 -12.38 -10.70
CA ALA A 267 6.44 -12.29 -11.56
C ALA A 267 6.67 -13.60 -12.34
N GLU A 268 6.42 -14.75 -11.72
CA GLU A 268 6.43 -16.06 -12.39
C GLU A 268 5.44 -16.14 -13.53
N VAL A 269 4.17 -15.83 -13.26
CA VAL A 269 3.13 -15.89 -14.28
C VAL A 269 3.39 -14.90 -15.41
N LEU A 270 3.76 -13.65 -15.09
CA LEU A 270 4.07 -12.62 -16.10
C LEU A 270 5.24 -13.02 -17.01
N SER A 271 6.28 -13.66 -16.47
CA SER A 271 7.41 -14.14 -17.27
C SER A 271 7.01 -15.19 -18.31
N LEU A 272 5.95 -15.96 -18.04
CA LEU A 272 5.39 -16.95 -18.98
C LEU A 272 4.44 -16.31 -19.99
N LEU A 273 3.63 -15.34 -19.54
CA LEU A 273 2.72 -14.61 -20.42
C LEU A 273 3.47 -13.76 -21.45
N PHE A 274 4.59 -13.17 -21.04
CA PHE A 274 5.40 -12.27 -21.87
C PHE A 274 6.90 -12.63 -21.77
N PRO A 275 7.32 -13.72 -22.43
CA PRO A 275 8.69 -14.21 -22.34
C PRO A 275 9.71 -13.17 -22.85
N PRO A 276 10.92 -13.12 -22.25
CA PRO A 276 12.00 -12.28 -22.72
C PRO A 276 12.39 -12.66 -24.17
N GLY A 277 12.64 -11.66 -25.01
CA GLY A 277 13.02 -11.87 -26.41
C GLY A 277 11.87 -11.82 -27.43
N GLY A 278 10.63 -11.57 -27.01
CA GLY A 278 9.55 -11.14 -27.91
C GLY A 278 9.02 -12.19 -28.90
N HIS A 279 9.52 -13.43 -28.87
CA HIS A 279 8.91 -14.54 -29.57
C HIS A 279 7.66 -15.00 -28.80
N GLU A 280 6.59 -14.21 -28.90
CA GLU A 280 5.29 -14.63 -28.40
C GLU A 280 4.88 -15.89 -29.16
N PRO A 281 4.67 -17.03 -28.49
CA PRO A 281 4.18 -18.22 -29.17
C PRO A 281 2.84 -17.85 -29.82
N LYS A 282 2.75 -18.06 -31.14
CA LYS A 282 1.50 -17.87 -31.88
C LYS A 282 0.46 -18.74 -31.20
N LEU A 283 -0.60 -18.11 -30.71
CA LEU A 283 -1.69 -18.84 -30.10
C LEU A 283 -2.28 -19.77 -31.17
N PRO A 284 -2.48 -21.06 -30.86
CA PRO A 284 -3.12 -21.96 -31.80
C PRO A 284 -4.50 -21.40 -32.14
N ARG A 285 -4.78 -21.19 -33.44
CA ARG A 285 -6.11 -20.76 -33.88
C ARG A 285 -7.12 -21.80 -33.41
N VAL A 286 -8.12 -21.37 -32.65
CA VAL A 286 -9.24 -22.24 -32.27
C VAL A 286 -10.02 -22.53 -33.55
N LEU A 287 -10.10 -23.80 -33.94
CA LEU A 287 -11.07 -24.24 -34.94
C LEU A 287 -12.45 -24.14 -34.26
N SER A 288 -13.19 -23.10 -34.62
CA SER A 288 -14.59 -22.89 -34.25
C SER A 288 -15.47 -24.00 -34.79
#